data_AF-A0A0G4P6A9-F1
#
_entry.id   AF-A0A0G4P6A9-F1
#
_cell.length_a   1.000
_cell.length_b   1.000
_cell.length_c   1.000
_cell.angle_alpha   90.00
_cell.angle_beta   90.00
_cell.angle_gamma   90.00
#
_symmetry.space_group_name_H-M   'P 1'
#
loop_
_entity.id
_entity.type
_entity.pdbx_description
1 polymer ?
#
loop_
_entity_poly.entity_id
_entity_poly.type
_entity_poly.pdbx_seq_one_letter_code
_entity_poly.pdbx_strand_id
1 'polypeptide(L)' 'MCTYTHVFETSIYTQDISIAPYISALINTGTVGVNKSFSPAVETPFGGVKVV' A
#
# COMPACT_ATOMS: atom_id res chain seq x y z
N MET A 1 -20.03 -3.39 -4.09
CA MET A 1 -18.55 -3.34 -3.98
C MET A 1 -18.08 -2.18 -4.82
N CYS A 2 -17.41 -1.20 -4.23
CA CYS A 2 -16.79 -0.09 -4.97
C CYS A 2 -15.45 -0.61 -5.50
N THR A 3 -15.35 -0.86 -6.79
CA THR A 3 -14.13 -1.35 -7.44
C THR A 3 -13.29 -0.14 -7.84
N TYR A 4 -12.15 0.07 -7.17
CA TYR A 4 -11.22 1.14 -7.53
C TYR A 4 -10.37 0.67 -8.73
N THR A 5 -10.61 1.28 -9.89
CA THR A 5 -9.99 0.91 -11.19
C THR A 5 -8.48 1.18 -11.26
N HIS A 6 -7.94 1.96 -10.32
CA HIS A 6 -6.50 2.19 -10.19
C HIS A 6 -6.14 2.30 -8.70
N VAL A 7 -5.27 1.41 -8.22
CA VAL A 7 -4.73 1.46 -6.85
C VAL A 7 -3.25 1.81 -6.94
N PHE A 8 -2.95 3.08 -6.66
CA PHE A 8 -1.57 3.61 -6.62
C PHE A 8 -0.93 3.44 -5.25
N GLU A 9 -1.74 3.54 -4.20
CA GLU A 9 -1.29 3.43 -2.81
C GLU A 9 -2.35 2.75 -1.93
N THR A 10 -1.92 2.21 -0.80
CA THR A 10 -2.83 1.77 0.26
C THR A 10 -2.20 2.01 1.62
N SER A 11 -3.00 2.48 2.59
CA SER A 11 -2.55 2.62 3.98
C SER A 11 -3.19 1.56 4.87
N ILE A 12 -2.37 0.89 5.68
CA ILE A 12 -2.79 -0.07 6.70
C ILE A 12 -2.55 0.58 8.08
N TYR A 13 -3.56 0.60 8.94
CA TYR A 13 -3.43 1.02 10.32
C TYR A 13 -3.60 -0.21 11.23
N THR A 14 -2.54 -0.61 11.91
CA THR A 14 -2.53 -1.78 12.80
C THR A 14 -1.49 -1.59 13.90
N GLN A 15 -1.79 -2.12 15.09
CA GLN A 15 -0.84 -2.16 16.22
C GLN A 15 -0.03 -3.46 16.24
N ASP A 16 -0.41 -4.44 15.41
CA ASP A 16 0.27 -5.74 15.30
C ASP A 16 1.40 -5.67 14.27
N ILE A 17 2.64 -5.81 14.74
CA ILE A 17 3.87 -5.73 13.95
C ILE A 17 3.99 -6.92 13.00
N SER A 18 3.44 -8.08 13.34
CA SER A 18 3.53 -9.30 12.52
C SER A 18 2.50 -9.28 11.39
N ILE A 19 1.33 -8.70 11.62
CA ILE A 19 0.25 -8.63 10.61
C ILE A 19 0.56 -7.58 9.53
N ALA A 20 1.18 -6.46 9.91
CA ALA A 20 1.50 -5.37 8.97
C ALA A 20 2.25 -5.82 7.70
N PRO A 21 3.40 -6.52 7.78
CA PRO A 21 4.13 -6.97 6.59
C PRO A 21 3.35 -8.02 5.80
N TYR A 22 2.65 -8.94 6.50
CA TYR A 22 1.86 -9.98 5.85
C TYR A 22 0.76 -9.39 4.96
N ILE A 23 -0.06 -8.48 5.50
CA ILE A 23 -1.12 -7.84 4.72
C ILE A 23 -0.52 -6.97 3.61
N SER A 24 0.57 -6.23 3.89
CA SER A 24 1.18 -5.36 2.89
C SER A 24 1.64 -6.10 1.63
N ALA A 25 2.10 -7.35 1.77
CA ALA A 25 2.55 -8.18 0.66
C ALA A 25 1.40 -8.75 -0.19
N LEU A 26 0.17 -8.77 0.35
CA LEU A 26 -1.02 -9.30 -0.33
C LEU A 26 -1.77 -8.23 -1.14
N ILE A 27 -1.49 -6.95 -0.89
CA ILE A 27 -2.18 -5.85 -1.57
C ILE A 27 -1.51 -5.61 -2.92
N ASN A 28 -2.30 -5.70 -4.00
CA ASN A 28 -1.83 -5.39 -5.34
C ASN A 28 -1.82 -3.87 -5.57
N THR A 29 -0.79 -3.22 -5.04
CA THR A 29 -0.53 -1.78 -5.17
C THR A 29 0.97 -1.54 -5.29
N GLY A 30 1.37 -0.40 -5.81
CA GLY A 30 2.80 -0.07 -5.93
C GLY A 30 3.39 0.54 -4.66
N THR A 31 2.58 1.01 -3.71
CA THR A 31 3.07 1.52 -2.43
C THR A 31 2.10 1.22 -1.28
N VAL A 32 2.61 0.67 -0.18
CA VAL A 32 1.84 0.45 1.06
C VAL A 32 2.44 1.25 2.20
N GLY A 33 1.65 2.11 2.83
CA GLY A 33 2.00 2.80 4.07
C GLY A 33 1.47 2.03 5.29
N VAL A 34 2.31 1.82 6.31
CA VAL A 34 1.88 1.22 7.58
C VAL A 34 1.89 2.30 8.66
N ASN A 35 0.75 2.50 9.35
CA ASN A 35 0.53 3.52 10.37
C ASN A 35 0.86 4.95 9.91
N LYS A 36 0.83 5.18 8.60
CA LYS A 36 0.99 6.49 7.99
C LYS A 36 0.17 6.60 6.71
N SER A 37 -0.25 7.83 6.44
CA SER A 37 -0.70 8.21 5.10
C SER A 37 0.48 8.34 4.14
N PHE A 38 0.20 8.47 2.85
CA PHE A 38 1.20 8.66 1.82
C PHE A 38 2.26 9.70 2.21
N SER A 39 3.51 9.27 2.16
CA SER A 39 4.69 10.09 2.41
C SER A 39 5.87 9.40 1.71
N PRO A 40 6.10 9.72 0.43
CA PRO A 40 7.15 9.13 -0.38
C PRO A 40 8.50 9.69 0.06
N ALA A 41 9.49 8.83 0.22
CA ALA A 41 10.88 9.25 0.36
C ALA A 41 11.55 9.21 -1.03
N VAL A 42 12.50 10.11 -1.27
CA VAL A 42 13.18 10.22 -2.57
C VAL A 42 13.95 8.94 -2.92
N GLU A 43 14.37 8.19 -1.90
CA GLU A 43 15.07 6.92 -2.05
C GLU A 43 14.13 5.72 -2.27
N THR A 44 12.83 5.85 -1.99
CA THR A 44 11.87 4.75 -2.11
C THR A 44 11.23 4.72 -3.49
N PRO A 45 11.23 3.59 -4.21
CA PRO A 45 10.58 3.49 -5.51
C PRO A 45 9.08 3.77 -5.37
N PHE A 46 8.56 4.65 -6.23
CA PHE A 46 7.15 5.04 -6.27
C PHE A 46 6.55 4.76 -7.64
N GLY A 47 5.38 4.16 -7.67
CA GLY A 47 4.65 3.80 -8.89
C GLY A 47 3.34 3.10 -8.56
N GLY A 48 2.48 2.90 -9.57
CA GLY A 48 1.23 2.14 -9.43
C GLY A 48 1.29 0.83 -10.20
N VAL A 49 0.48 -0.15 -9.79
CA VAL A 49 0.26 -1.37 -10.58
C VAL A 49 -0.99 -1.16 -11.45
N LYS A 50 -0.88 -1.52 -12.73
CA LYS A 50 -2.00 -1.43 -13.67
C LYS A 50 -3.03 -2.51 -13.33
N VAL A 51 -4.30 -2.15 -13.22
CA VAL A 51 -5.40 -3.12 -13.18
C VAL A 51 -5.58 -3.63 -14.62
N VAL A 52 -5.41 -4.94 -14.82
CA VAL A 52 -5.64 -5.61 -16.11
C VAL A 52 -7.10 -5.51 -16.48
#